data_AF-A0A967WKT3-F1
#
_entry.id   AF-A0A967WKT3-F1
#
_cell.length_a   1.000
_cell.length_b   1.000
_cell.length_c   1.000
_cell.angle_alpha   90.00
_cell.angle_beta   90.00
_cell.angle_gamma   90.00
#
_symmetry.space_group_name_H-M   'P 1'
#
loop_
_entity.id
_entity.type
_entity.pdbx_description
1 polymer ?
#
loop_
_entity_poly.entity_id
_entity_poly.type
_entity_poly.pdbx_seq_one_letter_code
_entity_poly.pdbx_strand_id
1 'polypeptide(L)'
;ELAAEGLPSPAELKLLTPFRDQLPEEVFTQAYAPPKTRGDGNVRRNLRQAIRLLKQAGWVIQERKLVHRQSGQAMRFEIMLASP
;
A
#
# COMPACT_ATOMS: atom_id res chain seq x y z
N GLU A 1 -21.37 9.62 2.70
CA GLU A 1 -20.38 10.68 3.01
C GLU A 1 -19.60 10.30 4.29
N LEU A 2 -18.67 9.35 4.22
CA LEU A 2 -17.82 8.89 5.36
C LEU A 2 -16.36 8.66 4.94
N ALA A 3 -15.99 9.01 3.71
CA ALA A 3 -14.63 8.86 3.23
C ALA A 3 -13.76 9.98 3.78
N ALA A 4 -12.53 9.65 4.18
CA ALA A 4 -11.54 10.65 4.53
C ALA A 4 -11.06 11.36 3.25
N GLU A 5 -11.08 12.69 3.26
CA GLU A 5 -10.66 13.53 2.15
C GLU A 5 -9.64 14.58 2.63
N GLY A 6 -8.53 14.72 1.91
CA GLY A 6 -7.52 15.70 2.26
C GLY A 6 -6.78 15.38 3.57
N LEU A 7 -6.37 16.43 4.28
CA LEU A 7 -5.72 16.32 5.59
C LEU A 7 -6.78 16.33 6.71
N PRO A 8 -6.49 15.72 7.87
CA PRO A 8 -7.41 15.73 9.00
C PRO A 8 -7.83 17.15 9.39
N SER A 9 -9.13 17.35 9.53
CA SER A 9 -9.72 18.57 10.07
C SER A 9 -9.32 18.79 11.54
N PRO A 10 -9.51 20.01 12.09
CA PRO A 10 -9.22 20.27 13.50
C PRO A 10 -9.98 19.37 14.48
N ALA A 11 -11.17 18.90 14.12
CA ALA A 11 -11.94 17.96 14.94
C ALA A 11 -11.34 16.56 14.88
N GLU A 12 -10.94 16.08 13.71
CA GLU A 12 -10.28 14.79 13.52
C GLU A 12 -8.90 14.76 14.19
N LEU A 13 -8.13 15.84 14.10
CA LEU A 13 -6.83 15.96 14.80
C LEU A 13 -6.97 15.79 16.31
N LYS A 14 -8.04 16.32 16.93
CA LYS A 14 -8.30 16.10 18.37
C LYS A 14 -8.51 14.63 18.71
N LEU A 15 -9.09 13.86 17.79
CA LEU A 15 -9.30 12.42 17.95
C LEU A 15 -8.02 11.61 17.66
N LEU A 16 -7.20 12.05 16.71
CA LEU A 16 -6.00 11.34 16.28
C LEU A 16 -4.78 11.61 17.17
N THR A 17 -4.68 12.79 17.78
CA THR A 17 -3.51 13.22 18.58
C THR A 17 -3.14 12.26 19.72
N PRO A 18 -4.09 11.69 20.49
CA PRO A 18 -3.76 10.71 21.53
C PRO A 18 -3.07 9.44 21.01
N PHE A 19 -3.21 9.13 19.72
CA PHE A 19 -2.64 7.94 19.08
C PHE A 19 -1.43 8.25 18.21
N ARG A 20 -0.85 9.46 18.30
CA ARG A 20 0.20 9.92 17.38
C ARG A 20 1.42 8.99 17.34
N ASP A 21 1.80 8.39 18.46
CA ASP A 21 2.94 7.46 18.53
C ASP A 21 2.64 6.08 17.91
N GLN A 22 1.37 5.78 17.66
CA GLN A 22 0.89 4.52 17.04
C GLN A 22 0.55 4.70 15.56
N LEU A 23 0.53 5.94 15.06
CA LEU A 23 0.13 6.27 13.70
C LEU A 23 1.33 6.72 12.87
N PRO A 24 1.40 6.35 11.59
CA PRO A 24 2.39 6.91 10.68
C PRO A 24 2.30 8.44 10.64
N GLU A 25 3.44 9.13 10.64
CA GLU A 25 3.49 10.60 10.57
C GLU A 25 2.76 11.16 9.35
N GLU A 26 2.80 10.42 8.25
CA GLU A 26 2.12 10.71 6.99
C GLU A 26 0.60 10.89 7.12
N VAL A 27 -0.04 10.32 8.16
CA VAL A 27 -1.47 10.57 8.47
C VAL A 27 -1.75 12.06 8.73
N PHE A 28 -0.78 12.80 9.26
CA PHE A 28 -0.94 14.21 9.64
C PHE A 28 -0.42 15.18 8.58
N THR A 29 0.39 14.71 7.63
CA THR A 29 1.14 15.58 6.70
C THR A 29 0.82 15.33 5.23
N GLN A 30 0.26 14.17 4.90
CA GLN A 30 -0.01 13.79 3.52
C GLN A 30 -1.39 13.14 3.36
N ALA A 31 -2.23 13.76 2.53
CA ALA A 31 -3.49 13.16 2.13
C ALA A 31 -3.22 11.88 1.31
N TYR A 32 -3.80 10.76 1.73
CA TYR A 32 -3.69 9.51 0.99
C TYR A 32 -4.43 9.61 -0.35
N ALA A 33 -3.77 9.14 -1.40
CA ALA A 33 -4.36 9.00 -2.73
C ALA A 33 -3.94 7.65 -3.34
N PRO A 34 -4.89 6.79 -3.73
CA PRO A 34 -4.56 5.55 -4.42
C PRO A 34 -3.73 5.80 -5.69
N PRO A 35 -2.78 4.90 -6.04
CA PRO A 35 -2.03 5.01 -7.28
C PRO A 35 -2.95 5.05 -8.50
N LYS A 36 -2.81 6.07 -9.34
CA LYS A 36 -3.60 6.21 -10.58
C LYS A 36 -2.87 5.59 -11.77
N THR A 37 -3.63 5.05 -12.71
CA THR A 37 -3.15 4.64 -14.04
C THR A 37 -3.81 5.50 -15.11
N ARG A 38 -3.18 5.66 -16.27
CA ARG A 38 -3.77 6.41 -17.40
C ARG A 38 -4.85 5.62 -18.18
N GLY A 39 -5.02 4.33 -17.88
CA GLY A 39 -5.96 3.46 -18.61
C GLY A 39 -5.49 3.06 -20.02
N ASP A 40 -4.27 3.46 -20.42
CA ASP A 40 -3.65 3.19 -21.73
C ASP A 40 -2.93 1.82 -21.80
N GLY A 41 -3.10 0.97 -20.78
CA GLY A 41 -2.36 -0.28 -20.61
C GLY A 41 -0.89 -0.11 -20.18
N ASN A 42 -0.33 1.11 -20.16
CA ASN A 42 1.05 1.35 -19.76
C ASN A 42 1.17 1.62 -18.25
N VAL A 43 1.31 0.54 -17.49
CA VAL A 43 1.44 0.58 -16.02
C VAL A 43 2.88 0.41 -15.52
N ARG A 44 3.89 0.52 -16.40
CA ARG A 44 5.30 0.22 -16.08
C ARG A 44 5.85 1.04 -14.90
N ARG A 45 5.41 2.30 -14.75
CA ARG A 45 5.81 3.14 -13.61
C ARG A 45 5.31 2.56 -12.29
N ASN A 46 4.05 2.15 -12.23
CA ASN A 46 3.43 1.61 -11.02
C ASN A 46 4.02 0.24 -10.68
N LEU A 47 4.28 -0.62 -11.68
CA LEU A 47 4.94 -1.91 -11.47
C LEU A 47 6.35 -1.75 -10.87
N ARG A 48 7.14 -0.77 -11.31
CA ARG A 48 8.46 -0.49 -10.72
C ARG A 48 8.36 -0.04 -9.26
N GLN A 49 7.36 0.78 -8.94
CA GLN A 49 7.09 1.19 -7.55
C GLN A 49 6.70 -0.02 -6.70
N ALA A 50 5.79 -0.86 -7.19
CA ALA A 50 5.35 -2.08 -6.51
C ALA A 50 6.52 -3.02 -6.22
N ILE A 51 7.38 -3.30 -7.20
CA ILE A 51 8.58 -4.13 -7.01
C ILE A 51 9.52 -3.54 -5.95
N ARG A 52 9.67 -2.21 -5.90
CA ARG A 52 10.49 -1.55 -4.88
C ARG A 52 9.92 -1.76 -3.47
N LEU A 53 8.62 -1.57 -3.30
CA LEU A 53 7.92 -1.77 -2.02
C LEU A 53 8.00 -3.24 -1.57
N LEU A 54 7.75 -4.17 -2.49
CA LEU A 54 7.89 -5.61 -2.24
C LEU A 54 9.32 -5.96 -1.78
N LYS A 55 10.34 -5.39 -2.43
CA LYS A 55 11.75 -5.58 -2.04
C LYS A 55 12.06 -5.05 -0.64
N GLN A 56 11.48 -3.90 -0.26
CA GLN A 56 11.61 -3.35 1.09
C GLN A 56 10.96 -4.27 2.14
N ALA A 57 9.85 -4.91 1.79
CA ALA A 57 9.16 -5.92 2.60
C ALA A 57 9.81 -7.32 2.54
N GLY A 58 11.02 -7.47 1.98
CA GLY A 58 11.75 -8.74 1.95
C GLY A 58 11.43 -9.66 0.77
N TRP A 59 10.57 -9.26 -0.16
CA TRP A 59 10.21 -10.07 -1.33
C TRP A 59 11.10 -9.76 -2.53
N VAL A 60 11.70 -10.80 -3.12
CA VAL A 60 12.65 -10.66 -4.24
C VAL A 60 12.28 -11.58 -5.39
N ILE A 61 12.66 -11.20 -6.60
CA ILE A 61 12.49 -12.06 -7.78
C ILE A 61 13.71 -12.99 -7.86
N GLN A 62 13.47 -14.29 -7.72
CA GLN A 62 14.45 -15.36 -7.92
C GLN A 62 13.85 -16.40 -8.86
N GLU A 63 14.59 -16.83 -9.88
CA GLU A 63 14.11 -17.81 -10.89
C GLU A 63 12.74 -17.46 -11.49
N ARG A 64 12.50 -16.16 -11.77
CA ARG A 64 11.23 -15.61 -12.27
C ARG A 64 10.03 -15.76 -11.31
N LYS A 65 10.26 -16.07 -10.03
CA LYS A 65 9.24 -16.14 -8.98
C LYS A 65 9.48 -15.08 -7.92
N LEU A 66 8.41 -14.54 -7.34
CA LEU A 66 8.51 -13.65 -6.18
C LEU A 66 8.58 -14.52 -4.91
N VAL A 67 9.70 -14.42 -4.18
CA VAL A 67 9.98 -15.24 -3.00
C VAL A 67 10.39 -14.35 -1.82
N HIS A 68 10.02 -14.77 -0.61
CA HIS A 68 10.45 -14.07 0.61
C HIS A 68 11.90 -14.43 0.92
N ARG A 69 12.76 -13.42 1.11
CA ARG A 69 14.21 -13.60 1.22
C ARG A 69 14.64 -14.51 2.36
N GLN A 70 13.95 -14.45 3.51
CA GLN A 70 14.34 -15.22 4.69
C GLN A 70 13.82 -16.66 4.67
N SER A 71 12.60 -16.87 4.20
CA SER A 71 11.95 -18.20 4.25
C SER A 71 12.07 -18.99 2.95
N GLY A 72 12.43 -18.34 1.84
CA GLY A 72 12.45 -18.96 0.50
C GLY A 72 11.06 -19.28 -0.06
N GLN A 73 9.99 -18.96 0.67
CA GLN A 73 8.63 -19.29 0.25
C GLN A 73 8.17 -18.37 -0.88
N ALA A 74 7.52 -18.95 -1.89
CA ALA A 74 6.91 -18.21 -2.99
C ALA A 74 5.64 -17.49 -2.51
N MET A 75 5.47 -16.23 -2.94
CA MET A 75 4.25 -15.46 -2.65
C MET A 75 3.04 -16.13 -3.30
N ARG A 76 2.03 -16.44 -2.50
CA ARG A 76 0.75 -17.01 -2.96
C ARG A 76 -0.36 -16.45 -2.09
N PHE A 77 -1.50 -16.18 -2.72
CA PHE A 77 -2.74 -15.83 -2.06
C PHE A 77 -3.90 -16.21 -2.97
N GLU A 78 -5.08 -16.32 -2.40
CA GLU A 78 -6.33 -16.60 -3.10
C GLU A 78 -7.26 -15.40 -2.96
N ILE A 79 -7.93 -15.03 -4.06
CA ILE A 79 -9.00 -14.04 -4.04
C ILE A 79 -10.30 -14.81 -4.09
N MET A 80 -10.98 -14.91 -2.96
CA MET A 80 -12.29 -15.56 -2.90
C MET A 80 -13.35 -14.63 -3.49
N LEU A 81 -14.14 -15.14 -4.44
CA LEU A 81 -15.26 -14.43 -5.04
C LEU A 81 -16.57 -15.07 -4.58
N ALA A 82 -17.61 -14.26 -4.38
CA ALA A 82 -18.91 -14.71 -3.86
C ALA A 82 -19.69 -15.62 -4.82
N SER A 83 -19.27 -15.72 -6.08
CA SER A 83 -19.79 -16.67 -7.08
C SER A 83 -18.71 -16.93 -8.14
N PRO A 84 -18.56 -18.18 -8.64
CA PRO A 84 -17.60 -18.52 -9.69
C PRO A 84 -17.88 -17.86 -11.04
#